data_AF-A5ZUF8-F1
#
_entry.id   AF-A5ZUF8-F1
#
_cell.length_a   1.000
_cell.length_b   1.000
_cell.length_c   1.000
_cell.angle_alpha   90.00
_cell.angle_beta   90.00
_cell.angle_gamma   90.00
#
_symmetry.space_group_name_H-M   'P 1'
#
loop_
_entity.id
_entity.type
_entity.pdbx_description
1 polymer ?
#
loop_
_entity_poly.entity_id
_entity_poly.type
_entity_poly.pdbx_seq_one_letter_code
_entity_poly.pdbx_strand_id
1 'polypeptide(L)'
;MSAFYTTLIIAFVSAAIATVIGTAAAIAIQGMKQKWKTMYMGLTNIPMMNAEIVMGVSLMLLFIAFHMTLGFGTILIAHITFNIPYVILSVLPKLKQTNRYTYEAALDLGASPVKAFFKVVFPDIVPGVLSGFMLAFTMSLDDFVITHFTKGPGIDTLSTKIYTEVRKGIKPEIYALSTIMFVTVLVLLLLINYSPKEEEETVVRKKKVRKPSRVKKILIQRVVPVTICIVFIGGGFYYAKENDVMNGEKLVVYNWGEYIDPEVLTMFEEETGIDIVYEEFETNEILYPKISSGAIAYDVICPSDYMIQRMIENDLLSEINFDNIPNLKNIGKQYLEQSRQFDPENKYSVPYCWGTVGILYNKMMVDEPVDSWSILWDPKYKDNILMQDSVRDAFGVTLKYLGYSLNSIDLDELTEAKNLLIEQKPLVQAYVIDQVRDKMIGNEAALGVIYSGEAIYTQKENPNLEYVIPKEGSNIWIDSWVIPKNAEHKENAEKFINFLCRPDIALMNFEYITYSTPNEAARELIEDESIRNSEIAFPDLSKYDNLETFQYLGTEADQVYGDLWNKVKSS
;
A
#
# COMPACT_ATOMS: atom_id res chain seq x y z
N MET A 1 5.93 -13.72 -11.10
CA MET A 1 6.83 -13.48 -12.26
C MET A 1 6.55 -12.16 -12.95
N SER A 2 5.28 -11.76 -13.14
CA SER A 2 4.89 -10.45 -13.71
C SER A 2 5.60 -9.27 -13.03
N ALA A 3 5.56 -9.19 -11.70
CA ALA A 3 6.18 -8.10 -10.94
C ALA A 3 7.69 -7.93 -11.18
N PHE A 4 8.41 -9.04 -11.42
CA PHE A 4 9.83 -9.01 -11.78
C PHE A 4 10.07 -8.34 -13.13
N TYR A 5 9.27 -8.69 -14.14
CA TYR A 5 9.35 -8.07 -15.46
C TYR A 5 8.94 -6.61 -15.41
N THR A 6 7.86 -6.27 -14.70
CA THR A 6 7.41 -4.89 -14.50
C THR A 6 8.53 -4.03 -13.91
N THR A 7 9.18 -4.49 -12.83
CA THR A 7 10.32 -3.80 -12.22
C THR A 7 11.46 -3.58 -13.20
N LEU A 8 11.90 -4.61 -13.91
CA LEU A 8 13.02 -4.48 -14.86
C LEU A 8 12.70 -3.54 -16.03
N ILE A 9 11.48 -3.62 -16.57
CA ILE A 9 11.06 -2.77 -17.68
C ILE A 9 10.97 -1.32 -17.22
N ILE A 10 10.31 -1.04 -16.08
CA ILE A 10 10.20 0.31 -15.54
C ILE A 10 11.59 0.88 -15.25
N ALA A 11 12.44 0.13 -14.55
CA ALA A 11 13.80 0.57 -14.23
C ALA A 11 14.63 0.88 -15.47
N PHE A 12 14.57 0.03 -16.49
CA PHE A 12 15.34 0.21 -17.72
C PHE A 12 14.81 1.39 -18.55
N VAL A 13 13.51 1.43 -18.80
CA VAL A 13 12.89 2.44 -19.67
C VAL A 13 12.94 3.81 -19.01
N SER A 14 12.67 3.91 -17.71
CA SER A 14 12.77 5.17 -16.98
C SER A 14 14.21 5.70 -16.99
N ALA A 15 15.20 4.84 -16.71
CA ALA A 15 16.61 5.22 -16.72
C ALA A 15 17.09 5.64 -18.11
N ALA A 16 16.69 4.93 -19.16
CA ALA A 16 17.05 5.27 -20.54
C ALA A 16 16.50 6.65 -20.93
N ILE A 17 15.21 6.90 -20.66
CA ILE A 17 14.56 8.17 -20.99
C ILE A 17 15.13 9.30 -20.14
N ALA A 18 15.28 9.09 -18.83
CA ALA A 18 15.89 10.06 -17.92
C ALA A 18 17.34 10.36 -18.30
N THR A 19 18.10 9.39 -18.81
CA THR A 19 19.47 9.60 -19.27
C THR A 19 19.52 10.55 -20.47
N VAL A 20 18.63 10.36 -21.43
CA VAL A 20 18.53 11.25 -22.60
C VAL A 20 18.13 12.66 -22.18
N ILE A 21 17.06 12.79 -21.38
CA ILE A 21 16.54 14.08 -20.92
C ILE A 21 17.54 14.78 -20.01
N GLY A 22 18.09 14.08 -19.02
CA GLY A 22 19.04 14.62 -18.05
C GLY A 22 20.38 15.01 -18.67
N THR A 23 20.88 14.26 -19.66
CA THR A 23 22.09 14.64 -20.41
C THR A 23 21.85 15.92 -21.21
N ALA A 24 20.72 16.01 -21.91
CA ALA A 24 20.34 17.21 -22.65
C ALA A 24 20.17 18.43 -21.72
N ALA A 25 19.52 18.23 -20.56
CA ALA A 25 19.36 19.25 -19.53
C ALA A 25 20.73 19.69 -18.97
N ALA A 26 21.64 18.76 -18.68
CA ALA A 26 22.97 19.09 -18.18
C ALA A 26 23.77 19.96 -19.16
N ILE A 27 23.71 19.64 -20.46
CA ILE A 27 24.35 20.44 -21.52
C ILE A 27 23.72 21.84 -21.58
N ALA A 28 22.38 21.92 -21.57
CA ALA A 28 21.67 23.20 -21.59
C ALA A 28 22.02 24.07 -20.38
N ILE A 29 21.99 23.49 -19.17
CA ILE A 29 22.32 24.16 -17.90
C ILE A 29 23.77 24.65 -17.90
N GLN A 30 24.70 23.92 -18.51
CA GLN A 30 26.09 24.36 -18.63
C GLN A 30 26.23 25.63 -19.49
N GLY A 31 25.45 25.76 -20.55
CA GLY A 31 25.46 26.92 -21.45
C GLY A 31 24.73 28.16 -20.91
N MET A 32 24.01 28.05 -19.80
CA MET A 32 23.23 29.15 -19.23
C MET A 32 24.08 30.15 -18.41
N LYS A 33 23.61 31.40 -18.35
CA LYS A 33 24.16 32.41 -17.42
C LYS A 33 23.92 31.99 -15.97
N GLN A 34 24.80 32.41 -15.06
CA GLN A 34 24.81 31.97 -13.65
C GLN A 34 23.44 32.08 -12.95
N LYS A 35 22.69 33.18 -13.15
CA LYS A 35 21.35 33.35 -12.54
C LYS A 35 20.37 32.26 -12.98
N TRP A 36 20.27 32.01 -14.28
CA TRP A 36 19.38 30.99 -14.85
C TRP A 36 19.83 29.59 -14.49
N LYS A 37 21.15 29.36 -14.50
CA LYS A 37 21.74 28.11 -14.06
C LYS A 37 21.33 27.74 -12.64
N THR A 38 21.41 28.69 -11.69
CA THR A 38 20.98 28.46 -10.30
C THR A 38 19.49 28.14 -10.22
N MET A 39 18.64 28.87 -10.96
CA MET A 39 17.20 28.65 -10.98
C MET A 39 16.83 27.25 -11.51
N TYR A 40 17.36 26.86 -12.68
CA TYR A 40 17.07 25.55 -13.27
C TYR A 40 17.64 24.41 -12.43
N MET A 41 18.84 24.54 -11.86
CA MET A 41 19.39 23.54 -10.94
C MET A 41 18.51 23.39 -9.69
N GLY A 42 17.95 24.48 -9.17
CA GLY A 42 16.99 24.42 -8.07
C GLY A 42 15.74 23.63 -8.46
N LEU A 43 15.14 23.96 -9.60
CA LEU A 43 13.94 23.29 -10.10
C LEU A 43 14.17 21.80 -10.38
N THR A 44 15.28 21.45 -11.05
CA THR A 44 15.60 20.05 -11.35
C THR A 44 15.94 19.24 -10.11
N ASN A 45 16.34 19.87 -9.00
CA ASN A 45 16.69 19.16 -7.77
C ASN A 45 15.52 19.03 -6.77
N ILE A 46 14.36 19.64 -7.05
CA ILE A 46 13.16 19.51 -6.20
C ILE A 46 12.85 18.04 -5.88
N PRO A 47 12.85 17.10 -6.85
CA PRO A 47 12.66 15.66 -6.58
C PRO A 47 13.60 15.10 -5.51
N MET A 48 14.88 15.48 -5.56
CA MET A 48 15.93 14.94 -4.69
C MET A 48 15.97 15.62 -3.32
N MET A 49 15.41 16.83 -3.19
CA MET A 49 15.42 17.60 -1.95
C MET A 49 14.26 17.28 -1.01
N ASN A 50 13.17 16.72 -1.53
CA ASN A 50 11.99 16.36 -0.75
C ASN A 50 12.06 14.90 -0.32
N ALA A 51 11.30 14.54 0.71
CA ALA A 51 11.07 13.14 1.03
C ALA A 51 10.33 12.46 -0.13
N GLU A 52 10.68 11.22 -0.45
CA GLU A 52 10.08 10.45 -1.56
C GLU A 52 8.56 10.33 -1.43
N ILE A 53 8.05 10.25 -0.19
CA ILE A 53 6.60 10.20 0.09
C ILE A 53 5.90 11.47 -0.43
N VAL A 54 6.49 12.64 -0.17
CA VAL A 54 5.93 13.92 -0.63
C VAL A 54 5.89 13.94 -2.15
N MET A 55 6.92 13.40 -2.81
CA MET A 55 6.97 13.30 -4.27
C MET A 55 5.92 12.33 -4.82
N GLY A 56 5.81 11.13 -4.25
CA GLY A 56 4.84 10.11 -4.65
C GLY A 56 3.41 10.61 -4.56
N VAL A 57 3.03 11.18 -3.41
CA VAL A 57 1.71 11.77 -3.18
C VAL A 57 1.46 12.96 -4.12
N SER A 58 2.44 13.85 -4.29
CA SER A 58 2.29 15.02 -5.17
C SER A 58 2.08 14.63 -6.64
N LEU A 59 2.82 13.62 -7.12
CA LEU A 59 2.66 13.11 -8.49
C LEU A 59 1.35 12.37 -8.67
N MET A 60 0.93 11.57 -7.68
CA MET A 60 -0.39 10.94 -7.68
C MET A 60 -1.49 12.00 -7.82
N LEU A 61 -1.47 13.04 -6.97
CA LEU A 61 -2.43 14.15 -7.02
C LEU A 61 -2.36 14.92 -8.35
N LEU A 62 -1.16 15.06 -8.93
CA LEU A 62 -0.98 15.68 -10.24
C LEU A 62 -1.65 14.83 -11.34
N PHE A 63 -1.40 13.53 -11.38
CA PHE A 63 -2.01 12.62 -12.35
C PHE A 63 -3.53 12.63 -12.23
N ILE A 64 -4.05 12.62 -11.01
CA ILE A 64 -5.47 12.79 -10.70
C ILE A 64 -6.01 14.12 -11.27
N ALA A 65 -5.32 15.23 -11.01
CA ALA A 65 -5.73 16.55 -11.49
C ALA A 65 -5.78 16.65 -13.02
N PHE A 66 -5.02 15.81 -13.73
CA PHE A 66 -5.05 15.68 -15.18
C PHE A 66 -5.94 14.54 -15.69
N HIS A 67 -6.75 13.92 -14.82
CA HIS A 67 -7.62 12.79 -15.13
C HIS A 67 -6.89 11.60 -15.78
N MET A 68 -5.66 11.33 -15.33
CA MET A 68 -4.91 10.17 -15.75
C MET A 68 -5.25 8.98 -14.85
N THR A 69 -5.58 7.85 -15.46
CA THR A 69 -5.73 6.58 -14.73
C THR A 69 -4.37 6.11 -14.24
N LEU A 70 -4.28 5.75 -12.96
CA LEU A 70 -3.03 5.23 -12.41
C LEU A 70 -2.75 3.84 -12.99
N GLY A 71 -1.48 3.57 -13.27
CA GLY A 71 -1.04 2.33 -13.88
C GLY A 71 0.41 2.38 -14.33
N PHE A 72 0.78 1.56 -15.31
CA PHE A 72 2.16 1.48 -15.80
C PHE A 72 2.70 2.83 -16.29
N GLY A 73 1.86 3.60 -16.99
CA GLY A 73 2.26 4.88 -17.58
C GLY A 73 2.58 5.94 -16.52
N THR A 74 1.79 6.03 -15.46
CA THR A 74 1.99 6.98 -14.36
C THR A 74 3.24 6.61 -13.54
N ILE A 75 3.47 5.32 -13.27
CA ILE A 75 4.73 4.86 -12.66
C ILE A 75 5.92 5.27 -13.54
N LEU A 76 5.86 5.00 -14.84
CA LEU A 76 6.96 5.33 -15.74
C LEU A 76 7.27 6.84 -15.76
N ILE A 77 6.26 7.70 -15.85
CA ILE A 77 6.43 9.16 -15.83
C ILE A 77 7.01 9.62 -14.49
N ALA A 78 6.54 9.06 -13.39
CA ALA A 78 7.03 9.37 -12.05
C ALA A 78 8.51 9.01 -11.90
N HIS A 79 8.89 7.80 -12.32
CA HIS A 79 10.28 7.33 -12.27
C HIS A 79 11.17 8.14 -13.21
N ILE A 80 10.71 8.55 -14.39
CA ILE A 80 11.49 9.44 -15.27
C ILE A 80 11.78 10.77 -14.55
N THR A 81 10.74 11.36 -13.95
CA THR A 81 10.84 12.64 -13.23
C THR A 81 11.81 12.56 -12.05
N PHE A 82 11.73 11.47 -11.28
CA PHE A 82 12.62 11.19 -10.17
C PHE A 82 14.08 10.95 -10.58
N ASN A 83 14.30 10.35 -11.75
CA ASN A 83 15.64 9.95 -12.21
C ASN A 83 16.45 11.05 -12.92
N ILE A 84 15.78 12.03 -13.54
CA ILE A 84 16.43 13.15 -14.25
C ILE A 84 17.51 13.88 -13.40
N PRO A 85 17.27 14.27 -12.13
CA PRO A 85 18.26 14.95 -11.29
C PRO A 85 19.55 14.15 -11.12
N TYR A 86 19.44 12.83 -10.90
CA TYR A 86 20.61 11.94 -10.72
C TYR A 86 21.48 11.86 -11.98
N VAL A 87 20.85 11.84 -13.15
CA VAL A 87 21.56 11.92 -14.44
C VAL A 87 22.26 13.26 -14.57
N ILE A 88 21.58 14.37 -14.28
CA ILE A 88 22.19 15.72 -14.36
C ILE A 88 23.41 15.81 -13.45
N LEU A 89 23.31 15.32 -12.21
CA LEU A 89 24.41 15.30 -11.25
C LEU A 89 25.60 14.45 -11.68
N SER A 90 25.37 13.44 -12.52
CA SER A 90 26.42 12.56 -13.04
C SER A 90 27.11 13.14 -14.29
N VAL A 91 26.35 13.77 -15.18
CA VAL A 91 26.85 14.32 -16.45
C VAL A 91 27.50 15.69 -16.27
N LEU A 92 26.94 16.55 -15.43
CA LEU A 92 27.38 17.94 -15.29
C LEU A 92 28.84 18.08 -14.80
N PRO A 93 29.36 17.27 -13.85
CA PRO A 93 30.78 17.31 -13.47
C PRO A 93 31.71 16.93 -14.63
N LYS A 94 31.31 15.96 -15.47
CA LYS A 94 32.11 15.56 -16.64
C LYS A 94 32.14 16.61 -17.72
N LEU A 95 31.00 17.24 -17.98
CA LEU A 95 30.90 18.41 -18.86
C LEU A 95 31.80 19.57 -18.41
N LYS A 96 31.96 19.80 -17.10
CA LYS A 96 32.89 20.81 -16.55
C LYS A 96 34.36 20.43 -16.69
N GLN A 97 34.67 19.14 -16.77
CA GLN A 97 36.03 18.62 -16.95
C GLN A 97 36.47 18.61 -18.42
N THR A 98 35.53 18.63 -19.37
CA THR A 98 35.82 18.70 -20.81
C THR A 98 36.63 19.94 -21.16
N ASN A 99 37.72 19.76 -21.90
CA ASN A 99 38.56 20.87 -22.33
C ASN A 99 37.88 21.66 -23.46
N ARG A 100 37.56 22.94 -23.23
CA ARG A 100 36.94 23.80 -24.23
C ARG A 100 37.77 23.97 -25.51
N TYR A 101 39.11 23.90 -25.40
CA TYR A 101 40.02 24.08 -26.53
C TYR A 101 39.92 22.94 -27.55
N THR A 102 39.56 21.72 -27.14
CA THR A 102 39.42 20.59 -28.09
C THR A 102 38.18 20.75 -28.98
N TYR A 103 37.11 21.32 -28.43
CA TYR A 103 35.92 21.67 -29.20
C TYR A 103 36.19 22.81 -30.19
N GLU A 104 36.88 23.87 -29.75
CA GLU A 104 37.24 25.01 -30.61
C GLU A 104 38.19 24.56 -31.75
N ALA A 105 39.19 23.74 -31.45
CA ALA A 105 40.09 23.18 -32.46
C ALA A 105 39.36 22.32 -33.52
N ALA A 106 38.30 21.61 -33.14
CA ALA A 106 37.51 20.84 -34.09
C ALA A 106 36.73 21.74 -35.07
N LEU A 107 36.22 22.88 -34.59
CA LEU A 107 35.57 23.89 -35.44
C LEU A 107 36.58 24.53 -36.41
N ASP A 108 37.77 24.86 -35.94
CA ASP A 108 38.86 25.44 -36.75
C ASP A 108 39.31 24.50 -37.87
N LEU A 109 39.29 23.19 -37.62
CA LEU A 109 39.56 22.15 -38.63
C LEU A 109 38.38 21.90 -39.58
N GLY A 110 37.32 22.72 -39.53
CA GLY A 110 36.17 22.67 -40.44
C GLY A 110 35.09 21.66 -40.05
N ALA A 111 35.07 21.16 -38.80
CA ALA A 111 33.94 20.37 -38.33
C ALA A 111 32.72 21.27 -38.07
N SER A 112 31.53 20.84 -38.50
CA SER A 112 30.28 21.50 -38.09
C SER A 112 30.04 21.34 -36.58
N PRO A 113 29.32 22.25 -35.90
CA PRO A 113 29.03 22.15 -34.47
C PRO A 113 28.46 20.80 -34.04
N VAL A 114 27.54 20.24 -34.84
CA VAL A 114 26.97 18.91 -34.61
C VAL A 114 28.05 17.82 -34.67
N LYS A 115 28.94 17.89 -35.67
CA LYS A 115 30.02 16.93 -35.84
C LYS A 115 31.07 17.06 -34.75
N ALA A 116 31.40 18.29 -34.34
CA ALA A 116 32.32 18.57 -33.23
C ALA A 116 31.74 18.05 -31.90
N PHE A 117 30.45 18.25 -31.65
CA PHE A 117 29.77 17.70 -30.47
C PHE A 117 29.87 16.17 -30.43
N PHE A 118 29.39 15.47 -31.47
CA PHE A 118 29.35 14.00 -31.44
C PHE A 118 30.72 13.33 -31.52
N LYS A 119 31.76 14.01 -32.03
CA LYS A 119 33.11 13.43 -32.14
C LYS A 119 34.06 13.83 -31.01
N VAL A 120 33.81 14.94 -30.32
CA VAL A 120 34.73 15.47 -29.30
C VAL A 120 34.03 15.52 -27.95
N VAL A 121 32.98 16.32 -27.82
CA VAL A 121 32.33 16.57 -26.53
C VAL A 121 31.59 15.34 -26.01
N PHE A 122 30.80 14.67 -26.86
CA PHE A 122 29.99 13.53 -26.45
C PHE A 122 30.85 12.37 -25.92
N PRO A 123 31.92 11.91 -26.63
CA PRO A 123 32.82 10.89 -26.09
C PRO A 123 33.41 11.22 -24.72
N ASP A 124 33.79 12.48 -24.48
CA ASP A 124 34.37 12.92 -23.20
C ASP A 124 33.36 12.82 -22.04
N ILE A 125 32.07 12.99 -22.32
CA ILE A 125 31.00 12.92 -21.30
C ILE A 125 30.34 11.55 -21.21
N VAL A 126 30.58 10.62 -22.15
CA VAL A 126 30.03 9.26 -22.13
C VAL A 126 30.22 8.56 -20.77
N PRO A 127 31.37 8.64 -20.09
CA PRO A 127 31.51 8.06 -18.76
C PRO A 127 30.51 8.62 -17.75
N GLY A 128 30.22 9.93 -17.80
CA GLY A 128 29.21 10.57 -16.95
C GLY A 128 27.78 10.18 -17.33
N VAL A 129 27.50 10.03 -18.63
CA VAL A 129 26.20 9.57 -19.14
C VAL A 129 25.93 8.12 -18.70
N LEU A 130 26.92 7.24 -18.80
CA LEU A 130 26.81 5.85 -18.36
C LEU A 130 26.65 5.76 -16.84
N SER A 131 27.41 6.52 -16.07
CA SER A 131 27.22 6.59 -14.61
C SER A 131 25.83 7.11 -14.24
N GLY A 132 25.33 8.13 -14.96
CA GLY A 132 23.99 8.66 -14.78
C GLY A 132 22.89 7.64 -15.07
N PHE A 133 23.02 6.90 -16.18
CA PHE A 133 22.10 5.80 -16.51
C PHE A 133 22.09 4.73 -15.42
N MET A 134 23.25 4.29 -14.96
CA MET A 134 23.34 3.22 -13.97
C MET A 134 22.81 3.66 -12.60
N LEU A 135 23.03 4.91 -12.20
CA LEU A 135 22.44 5.48 -10.99
C LEU A 135 20.92 5.55 -11.10
N ALA A 136 20.39 6.12 -12.21
CA ALA A 136 18.96 6.17 -12.46
C ALA A 136 18.30 4.78 -12.50
N PHE A 137 18.97 3.81 -13.12
CA PHE A 137 18.50 2.42 -13.14
C PHE A 137 18.42 1.84 -11.74
N THR A 138 19.47 2.04 -10.93
CA THR A 138 19.55 1.52 -9.57
C THR A 138 18.45 2.10 -8.69
N MET A 139 18.29 3.44 -8.69
CA MET A 139 17.26 4.14 -7.91
C MET A 139 15.83 3.80 -8.34
N SER A 140 15.64 3.41 -9.61
CA SER A 140 14.32 3.00 -10.12
C SER A 140 13.98 1.54 -9.81
N LEU A 141 15.00 0.70 -9.62
CA LEU A 141 14.85 -0.73 -9.42
C LEU A 141 14.36 -1.07 -8.01
N ASP A 142 14.81 -0.30 -7.01
CA ASP A 142 14.47 -0.48 -5.59
C ASP A 142 13.41 0.50 -5.07
N ASP A 143 12.91 1.41 -5.90
CA ASP A 143 11.85 2.33 -5.49
C ASP A 143 10.58 1.58 -5.10
N PHE A 144 10.13 1.84 -3.88
CA PHE A 144 8.84 1.41 -3.36
C PHE A 144 7.86 2.58 -3.30
N VAL A 145 8.31 3.73 -2.81
CA VAL A 145 7.43 4.80 -2.36
C VAL A 145 6.73 5.46 -3.55
N ILE A 146 7.48 5.85 -4.59
CA ILE A 146 6.90 6.52 -5.75
C ILE A 146 5.99 5.55 -6.50
N THR A 147 6.44 4.31 -6.67
CA THR A 147 5.64 3.24 -7.28
C THR A 147 4.33 3.02 -6.53
N HIS A 148 4.37 2.89 -5.20
CA HIS A 148 3.19 2.60 -4.39
C HIS A 148 2.07 3.62 -4.58
N PHE A 149 2.40 4.91 -4.66
CA PHE A 149 1.42 5.98 -4.86
C PHE A 149 1.01 6.18 -6.33
N THR A 150 1.81 5.73 -7.29
CA THR A 150 1.55 5.99 -8.72
C THR A 150 1.15 4.76 -9.50
N LYS A 151 1.14 3.56 -8.88
CA LYS A 151 0.64 2.32 -9.48
C LYS A 151 -0.89 2.29 -9.55
N GLY A 152 -1.38 1.53 -10.51
CA GLY A 152 -2.79 1.17 -10.62
C GLY A 152 -3.04 -0.29 -10.31
N PRO A 153 -4.31 -0.73 -10.30
CA PRO A 153 -4.69 -2.09 -9.98
C PRO A 153 -3.98 -3.14 -10.79
N GLY A 154 -3.47 -4.17 -10.12
CA GLY A 154 -2.85 -5.34 -10.75
C GLY A 154 -1.47 -5.08 -11.36
N ILE A 155 -0.90 -3.88 -11.15
CA ILE A 155 0.45 -3.53 -11.61
C ILE A 155 1.37 -3.45 -10.41
N ASP A 156 1.99 -4.58 -10.09
CA ASP A 156 2.98 -4.64 -9.02
C ASP A 156 4.41 -4.61 -9.56
N THR A 157 5.29 -3.97 -8.79
CA THR A 157 6.74 -4.16 -8.86
C THR A 157 7.17 -5.18 -7.80
N LEU A 158 8.40 -5.67 -7.89
CA LEU A 158 8.99 -6.50 -6.85
C LEU A 158 8.94 -5.80 -5.48
N SER A 159 9.23 -4.50 -5.42
CA SER A 159 9.23 -3.73 -4.18
C SER A 159 7.83 -3.67 -3.55
N THR A 160 6.79 -3.34 -4.34
CA THR A 160 5.41 -3.32 -3.81
C THR A 160 4.93 -4.71 -3.44
N LYS A 161 5.24 -5.73 -4.24
CA LYS A 161 4.86 -7.11 -3.97
C LYS A 161 5.54 -7.66 -2.71
N ILE A 162 6.84 -7.41 -2.53
CA ILE A 162 7.57 -7.83 -1.32
C ILE A 162 6.96 -7.16 -0.09
N TYR A 163 6.63 -5.86 -0.15
CA TYR A 163 6.01 -5.15 0.98
C TYR A 163 4.67 -5.78 1.38
N THR A 164 3.78 -6.01 0.42
CA THR A 164 2.48 -6.64 0.67
C THR A 164 2.63 -8.05 1.25
N GLU A 165 3.56 -8.85 0.72
CA GLU A 165 3.75 -10.23 1.19
C GLU A 165 4.46 -10.33 2.54
N VAL A 166 5.39 -9.43 2.88
CA VAL A 166 6.08 -9.44 4.20
C VAL A 166 5.10 -9.22 5.36
N ARG A 167 4.03 -8.46 5.12
CA ARG A 167 3.01 -8.16 6.14
C ARG A 167 2.03 -9.32 6.37
N LYS A 168 1.87 -10.22 5.40
CA LYS A 168 1.05 -11.46 5.50
C LYS A 168 1.77 -12.62 6.20
N GLY A 169 2.86 -12.34 6.91
CA GLY A 169 3.74 -13.35 7.48
C GLY A 169 4.86 -13.81 6.53
N ILE A 170 5.91 -14.39 7.11
CA ILE A 170 7.15 -14.70 6.40
C ILE A 170 7.00 -15.98 5.58
N LYS A 171 6.72 -15.82 4.28
CA LYS A 171 6.74 -16.93 3.31
C LYS A 171 8.15 -17.09 2.68
N PRO A 172 8.73 -18.30 2.60
CA PRO A 172 10.09 -18.53 2.07
C PRO A 172 10.35 -17.96 0.66
N GLU A 173 9.29 -17.83 -0.14
CA GLU A 173 9.30 -17.26 -1.50
C GLU A 173 9.79 -15.80 -1.50
N ILE A 174 9.53 -15.04 -0.43
CA ILE A 174 9.98 -13.66 -0.26
C ILE A 174 11.50 -13.59 -0.14
N TYR A 175 12.11 -14.53 0.58
CA TYR A 175 13.56 -14.60 0.71
C TYR A 175 14.22 -14.88 -0.64
N ALA A 176 13.60 -15.73 -1.47
CA ALA A 176 14.08 -15.99 -2.82
C ALA A 176 14.00 -14.72 -3.70
N LEU A 177 12.85 -14.03 -3.72
CA LEU A 177 12.67 -12.79 -4.49
C LEU A 177 13.62 -11.68 -4.04
N SER A 178 13.74 -11.46 -2.73
CA SER A 178 14.64 -10.46 -2.13
C SER A 178 16.10 -10.78 -2.43
N THR A 179 16.49 -12.05 -2.38
CA THR A 179 17.85 -12.50 -2.75
C THR A 179 18.14 -12.25 -4.22
N ILE A 180 17.19 -12.55 -5.12
CA ILE A 180 17.35 -12.30 -6.56
C ILE A 180 17.52 -10.79 -6.81
N MET A 181 16.71 -9.95 -6.19
CA MET A 181 16.79 -8.50 -6.31
C MET A 181 18.14 -7.98 -5.80
N PHE A 182 18.55 -8.41 -4.60
CA PHE A 182 19.82 -8.04 -4.00
C PHE A 182 21.01 -8.47 -4.85
N VAL A 183 21.04 -9.71 -5.34
CA VAL A 183 22.11 -10.22 -6.22
C VAL A 183 22.14 -9.45 -7.53
N THR A 184 20.98 -9.12 -8.10
CA THR A 184 20.90 -8.32 -9.33
C THR A 184 21.49 -6.92 -9.14
N VAL A 185 21.08 -6.22 -8.07
CA VAL A 185 21.64 -4.91 -7.68
C VAL A 185 23.14 -5.02 -7.44
N LEU A 186 23.59 -6.02 -6.68
CA LEU A 186 24.99 -6.24 -6.35
C LEU A 186 25.85 -6.50 -7.60
N VAL A 187 25.37 -7.34 -8.52
CA VAL A 187 26.06 -7.61 -9.79
C VAL A 187 26.14 -6.34 -10.62
N LEU A 188 25.07 -5.55 -10.69
CA LEU A 188 25.09 -4.26 -11.40
C LEU A 188 26.07 -3.28 -10.75
N LEU A 189 26.08 -3.15 -9.43
CA LEU A 189 27.04 -2.32 -8.69
C LEU A 189 28.48 -2.76 -8.93
N LEU A 190 28.75 -4.06 -8.94
CA LEU A 190 30.07 -4.61 -9.28
C LEU A 190 30.45 -4.29 -10.73
N LEU A 191 29.52 -4.41 -11.69
CA LEU A 191 29.75 -4.04 -13.09
C LEU A 191 30.03 -2.55 -13.26
N ILE A 192 29.34 -1.68 -12.50
CA ILE A 192 29.60 -0.23 -12.47
C ILE A 192 31.02 0.03 -11.97
N ASN A 193 31.40 -0.60 -10.85
CA ASN A 193 32.67 -0.34 -10.18
C ASN A 193 33.87 -0.96 -10.93
N TYR A 194 33.65 -2.06 -11.66
CA TYR A 194 34.65 -2.70 -12.52
C TYR A 194 34.74 -2.10 -13.92
N SER A 195 33.81 -1.21 -14.31
CA SER A 195 33.95 -0.47 -15.57
C SER A 195 35.24 0.35 -15.51
N PRO A 196 36.20 0.15 -16.43
CA PRO A 196 37.54 0.67 -16.25
C PRO A 196 37.48 2.20 -16.16
N LYS A 197 37.91 2.75 -15.02
CA LYS A 197 38.44 4.12 -14.99
C LYS A 197 39.57 4.13 -16.02
N GLU A 198 39.39 4.85 -17.12
CA GLU A 198 40.51 5.12 -18.02
C GLU A 198 41.56 5.84 -17.19
N GLU A 199 42.59 5.10 -16.78
CA GLU A 199 43.85 5.66 -16.30
C GLU A 199 44.34 6.61 -17.40
N GLU A 200 44.60 7.86 -17.01
CA GLU A 200 45.23 8.86 -17.85
C GLU A 200 46.42 8.24 -18.58
N GLU A 201 46.39 8.26 -19.92
CA GLU A 201 47.47 7.75 -20.77
C GLU A 201 48.77 8.51 -20.46
N THR A 202 49.59 7.95 -19.57
CA THR A 202 51.01 8.28 -19.50
C THR A 202 51.77 7.44 -20.51
N VAL A 203 52.51 8.14 -21.35
CA VAL A 203 53.14 7.67 -22.58
C VAL A 203 54.27 6.66 -22.28
N VAL A 204 54.39 5.65 -23.17
CA VAL A 204 55.53 4.74 -23.45
C VAL A 204 55.57 3.40 -22.70
N ARG A 205 55.07 2.33 -23.35
CA ARG A 205 55.89 1.19 -23.82
C ARG A 205 55.07 0.19 -24.65
N LYS A 206 55.47 -0.03 -25.91
CA LYS A 206 54.97 -1.09 -26.79
C LYS A 206 55.17 -2.46 -26.14
N LYS A 207 54.09 -3.14 -25.75
CA LYS A 207 54.03 -4.61 -25.73
C LYS A 207 52.88 -5.07 -26.61
N LYS A 208 53.18 -6.02 -27.51
CA LYS A 208 52.25 -6.65 -28.45
C LYS A 208 51.14 -7.37 -27.67
N VAL A 209 50.00 -6.72 -27.46
CA VAL A 209 48.76 -7.38 -27.05
C VAL A 209 48.01 -7.79 -28.31
N ARG A 210 47.67 -9.08 -28.43
CA ARG A 210 46.82 -9.62 -29.50
C ARG A 210 45.52 -8.81 -29.55
N LYS A 211 45.31 -8.01 -30.61
CA LYS A 211 44.05 -7.28 -30.83
C LYS A 211 42.90 -8.29 -30.92
N PRO A 212 41.82 -8.18 -30.13
CA PRO A 212 40.62 -8.95 -30.40
C PRO A 212 40.07 -8.54 -31.77
N SER A 213 39.52 -9.50 -32.52
CA SER A 213 39.05 -9.25 -33.89
C SER A 213 38.02 -8.11 -33.91
N ARG A 214 38.05 -7.28 -34.96
CA ARG A 214 37.13 -6.15 -35.17
C ARG A 214 35.67 -6.55 -34.95
N VAL A 215 35.33 -7.79 -35.26
CA VAL A 215 34.01 -8.40 -35.09
C VAL A 215 33.62 -8.53 -33.61
N LYS A 216 34.47 -9.06 -32.72
CA LYS A 216 34.16 -9.17 -31.27
C LYS A 216 33.97 -7.80 -30.61
N LYS A 217 34.74 -6.79 -31.03
CA LYS A 217 34.62 -5.42 -30.50
C LYS A 217 33.29 -4.77 -30.94
N ILE A 218 32.89 -4.96 -32.20
CA ILE A 218 31.59 -4.47 -32.72
C ILE A 218 30.42 -5.22 -32.10
N LEU A 219 30.54 -6.54 -31.92
CA LEU A 219 29.49 -7.36 -31.31
C LEU A 219 29.22 -6.93 -29.86
N ILE A 220 30.25 -6.77 -29.04
CA ILE A 220 30.12 -6.41 -27.62
C ILE A 220 29.76 -4.94 -27.42
N GLN A 221 30.34 -4.01 -28.21
CA GLN A 221 30.11 -2.57 -28.00
C GLN A 221 28.86 -2.00 -28.69
N ARG A 222 28.32 -2.69 -29.71
CA ARG A 222 27.17 -2.17 -30.48
C ARG A 222 26.00 -3.13 -30.59
N VAL A 223 26.23 -4.43 -30.71
CA VAL A 223 25.13 -5.40 -30.91
C VAL A 223 24.47 -5.72 -29.58
N VAL A 224 25.23 -6.07 -28.54
CA VAL A 224 24.66 -6.43 -27.22
C VAL A 224 23.80 -5.30 -26.60
N PRO A 225 24.22 -4.03 -26.56
CA PRO A 225 23.39 -2.95 -26.00
C PRO A 225 22.13 -2.69 -26.84
N VAL A 226 22.23 -2.77 -28.16
CA VAL A 226 21.09 -2.55 -29.06
C VAL A 226 20.10 -3.70 -28.97
N THR A 227 20.57 -4.95 -28.85
CA THR A 227 19.70 -6.12 -28.65
C THR A 227 19.03 -6.08 -27.28
N ILE A 228 19.73 -5.67 -26.22
CA ILE A 228 19.14 -5.42 -24.90
C ILE A 228 18.07 -4.33 -25.00
N CYS A 229 18.36 -3.17 -25.60
CA CYS A 229 17.37 -2.12 -25.81
C CYS A 229 16.16 -2.61 -26.62
N ILE A 230 16.35 -3.38 -27.69
CA ILE A 230 15.24 -3.90 -28.51
C ILE A 230 14.42 -4.95 -27.75
N VAL A 231 15.05 -5.80 -26.95
CA VAL A 231 14.35 -6.81 -26.13
C VAL A 231 13.58 -6.15 -24.99
N PHE A 232 14.13 -5.13 -24.33
CA PHE A 232 13.43 -4.42 -23.24
C PHE A 232 12.37 -3.44 -23.76
N ILE A 233 12.61 -2.72 -24.86
CA ILE A 233 11.62 -1.81 -25.47
C ILE A 233 10.55 -2.62 -26.21
N GLY A 234 10.94 -3.60 -27.00
CA GLY A 234 10.02 -4.49 -27.72
C GLY A 234 9.24 -5.41 -26.78
N GLY A 235 9.89 -5.93 -25.74
CA GLY A 235 9.24 -6.66 -24.66
C GLY A 235 8.31 -5.77 -23.83
N GLY A 236 8.70 -4.52 -23.55
CA GLY A 236 7.83 -3.55 -22.89
C GLY A 236 6.55 -3.22 -23.68
N PHE A 237 6.66 -3.02 -24.99
CA PHE A 237 5.48 -2.81 -25.86
C PHE A 237 4.66 -4.08 -26.06
N TYR A 238 5.30 -5.25 -26.16
CA TYR A 238 4.60 -6.53 -26.30
C TYR A 238 3.86 -6.90 -25.01
N TYR A 239 4.49 -6.72 -23.83
CA TYR A 239 3.90 -7.01 -22.53
C TYR A 239 2.83 -5.98 -22.13
N ALA A 240 3.02 -4.70 -22.46
CA ALA A 240 1.97 -3.69 -22.33
C ALA A 240 0.76 -4.02 -23.21
N LYS A 241 0.99 -4.60 -24.39
CA LYS A 241 -0.08 -5.08 -25.28
C LYS A 241 -0.66 -6.43 -24.84
N GLU A 242 0.10 -7.29 -24.17
CA GLU A 242 -0.37 -8.59 -23.66
C GLU A 242 -1.27 -8.39 -22.43
N ASN A 243 -1.01 -7.37 -21.61
CA ASN A 243 -1.96 -6.90 -20.59
C ASN A 243 -3.21 -6.23 -21.19
N ASP A 244 -3.11 -5.69 -22.41
CA ASP A 244 -4.23 -5.14 -23.21
C ASP A 244 -5.00 -6.25 -23.97
N VAL A 245 -4.50 -7.50 -23.98
CA VAL A 245 -5.08 -8.66 -24.69
C VAL A 245 -5.85 -9.61 -23.75
N MET A 246 -5.97 -9.29 -22.46
CA MET A 246 -6.98 -9.91 -21.58
C MET A 246 -8.33 -9.23 -21.79
N ASN A 247 -8.99 -9.60 -22.88
CA ASN A 247 -10.32 -9.15 -23.32
C ASN A 247 -11.45 -10.02 -22.70
N GLY A 248 -11.19 -10.63 -21.54
CA GLY A 248 -12.18 -11.33 -20.70
C GLY A 248 -12.95 -10.35 -19.82
N GLU A 249 -14.08 -10.78 -19.27
CA GLU A 249 -14.76 -10.02 -18.21
C GLU A 249 -13.78 -9.88 -17.02
N LYS A 250 -13.62 -8.66 -16.49
CA LYS A 250 -12.72 -8.39 -15.36
C LYS A 250 -13.49 -7.88 -14.16
N LEU A 251 -12.91 -8.05 -12.99
CA LEU A 251 -13.37 -7.47 -11.73
C LEU A 251 -12.19 -6.93 -10.92
N VAL A 252 -12.19 -5.64 -10.62
CA VAL A 252 -11.17 -5.00 -9.79
C VAL A 252 -11.66 -4.86 -8.35
N VAL A 253 -11.06 -5.61 -7.44
CA VAL A 253 -11.44 -5.68 -6.02
C VAL A 253 -10.41 -4.93 -5.17
N TYR A 254 -10.86 -4.12 -4.20
CA TYR A 254 -10.00 -3.51 -3.18
C TYR A 254 -10.50 -3.82 -1.78
N ASN A 255 -9.75 -4.60 -1.01
CA ASN A 255 -10.19 -5.12 0.28
C ASN A 255 -9.08 -5.06 1.34
N TRP A 256 -9.37 -5.40 2.59
CA TRP A 256 -8.37 -5.58 3.63
C TRP A 256 -7.42 -6.74 3.31
N GLY A 257 -6.20 -6.68 3.88
CA GLY A 257 -5.25 -7.79 3.82
C GLY A 257 -5.75 -9.02 4.57
N GLU A 258 -5.58 -10.21 3.98
CA GLU A 258 -5.99 -11.51 4.57
C GLU A 258 -7.48 -11.63 4.91
N TYR A 259 -8.34 -10.83 4.25
CA TYR A 259 -9.78 -10.74 4.54
C TYR A 259 -10.70 -11.47 3.57
N ILE A 260 -10.14 -12.43 2.83
CA ILE A 260 -10.84 -13.38 1.97
C ILE A 260 -9.96 -14.61 1.81
N ASP A 261 -10.56 -15.79 1.76
CA ASP A 261 -9.81 -17.01 1.42
C ASP A 261 -9.35 -16.91 -0.06
N PRO A 262 -8.05 -17.06 -0.37
CA PRO A 262 -7.57 -17.03 -1.75
C PRO A 262 -8.24 -18.07 -2.67
N GLU A 263 -8.65 -19.22 -2.15
CA GLU A 263 -9.35 -20.27 -2.93
C GLU A 263 -10.74 -19.78 -3.38
N VAL A 264 -11.42 -18.96 -2.57
CA VAL A 264 -12.70 -18.34 -2.94
C VAL A 264 -12.57 -17.46 -4.19
N LEU A 265 -11.44 -16.74 -4.32
CA LEU A 265 -11.16 -15.94 -5.52
C LEU A 265 -11.02 -16.86 -6.75
N THR A 266 -10.23 -17.94 -6.64
CA THR A 266 -10.05 -18.89 -7.74
C THR A 266 -11.36 -19.59 -8.13
N MET A 267 -12.18 -19.98 -7.15
CA MET A 267 -13.50 -20.57 -7.41
C MET A 267 -14.41 -19.59 -8.16
N PHE A 268 -14.40 -18.31 -7.82
CA PHE A 268 -15.17 -17.31 -8.55
C PHE A 268 -14.71 -17.18 -10.01
N GLU A 269 -13.40 -17.10 -10.25
CA GLU A 269 -12.82 -17.04 -11.59
C GLU A 269 -13.21 -18.28 -12.42
N GLU A 270 -13.15 -19.47 -11.82
CA GLU A 270 -13.52 -20.74 -12.48
C GLU A 270 -15.02 -20.86 -12.78
N GLU A 271 -15.89 -20.44 -11.85
CA GLU A 271 -17.34 -20.53 -12.00
C GLU A 271 -17.90 -19.50 -13.00
N THR A 272 -17.30 -18.32 -13.05
CA THR A 272 -17.84 -17.18 -13.81
C THR A 272 -17.07 -16.88 -15.09
N GLY A 273 -15.80 -17.28 -15.17
CA GLY A 273 -14.88 -16.86 -16.22
C GLY A 273 -14.47 -15.38 -16.14
N ILE A 274 -14.72 -14.71 -15.01
CA ILE A 274 -14.35 -13.31 -14.75
C ILE A 274 -13.00 -13.30 -14.05
N ASP A 275 -12.00 -12.65 -14.65
CA ASP A 275 -10.67 -12.51 -14.05
C ASP A 275 -10.70 -11.47 -12.91
N ILE A 276 -10.14 -11.80 -11.75
CA ILE A 276 -10.07 -10.91 -10.59
C ILE A 276 -8.71 -10.20 -10.54
N VAL A 277 -8.75 -8.88 -10.44
CA VAL A 277 -7.62 -8.05 -10.01
C VAL A 277 -7.85 -7.66 -8.55
N TYR A 278 -7.19 -8.37 -7.63
CA TYR A 278 -7.35 -8.16 -6.19
C TYR A 278 -6.21 -7.28 -5.63
N GLU A 279 -6.56 -6.12 -5.08
CA GLU A 279 -5.66 -5.23 -4.34
C GLU A 279 -6.06 -5.12 -2.87
N GLU A 280 -5.09 -4.78 -2.02
CA GLU A 280 -5.28 -4.71 -0.58
C GLU A 280 -4.95 -3.34 0.01
N PHE A 281 -5.65 -2.99 1.08
CA PHE A 281 -5.37 -1.84 1.94
C PHE A 281 -5.34 -2.23 3.42
N GLU A 282 -4.78 -1.33 4.23
CA GLU A 282 -4.53 -1.58 5.66
C GLU A 282 -5.39 -0.72 6.56
N THR A 283 -5.81 0.45 6.10
CA THR A 283 -6.69 1.35 6.83
C THR A 283 -7.65 2.04 5.88
N ASN A 284 -8.80 2.43 6.40
CA ASN A 284 -9.79 3.23 5.67
C ASN A 284 -9.19 4.57 5.20
N GLU A 285 -8.21 5.13 5.93
CA GLU A 285 -7.52 6.38 5.58
C GLU A 285 -6.60 6.23 4.36
N ILE A 286 -6.12 5.02 4.07
CA ILE A 286 -5.41 4.70 2.81
C ILE A 286 -6.42 4.47 1.67
N LEU A 287 -7.58 3.88 1.97
CA LEU A 287 -8.64 3.63 1.01
C LEU A 287 -9.26 4.92 0.47
N TYR A 288 -9.70 5.81 1.36
CA TYR A 288 -10.55 6.95 0.98
C TYR A 288 -9.92 7.91 -0.04
N PRO A 289 -8.65 8.33 0.08
CA PRO A 289 -8.03 9.21 -0.92
C PRO A 289 -7.99 8.58 -2.32
N LYS A 290 -7.80 7.27 -2.42
CA LYS A 290 -7.80 6.57 -3.72
C LYS A 290 -9.20 6.60 -4.35
N ILE A 291 -10.25 6.32 -3.57
CA ILE A 291 -11.62 6.32 -4.11
C ILE A 291 -12.12 7.74 -4.39
N SER A 292 -11.97 8.66 -3.44
CA SER A 292 -12.43 10.06 -3.59
C SER A 292 -11.75 10.80 -4.75
N SER A 293 -10.53 10.41 -5.10
CA SER A 293 -9.83 10.99 -6.25
C SER A 293 -10.36 10.52 -7.61
N GLY A 294 -11.01 9.35 -7.68
CA GLY A 294 -11.41 8.71 -8.93
C GLY A 294 -10.26 8.27 -9.84
N ALA A 295 -8.99 8.30 -9.38
CA ALA A 295 -7.81 7.97 -10.20
C ALA A 295 -7.78 6.50 -10.65
N ILE A 296 -8.41 5.64 -9.84
CA ILE A 296 -8.49 4.21 -10.04
C ILE A 296 -9.96 3.83 -9.98
N ALA A 297 -10.43 3.11 -11.00
CA ALA A 297 -11.74 2.48 -11.01
C ALA A 297 -11.64 1.11 -10.34
N TYR A 298 -12.04 1.05 -9.07
CA TYR A 298 -12.31 -0.22 -8.39
C TYR A 298 -13.78 -0.56 -8.61
N ASP A 299 -14.06 -1.83 -8.90
CA ASP A 299 -15.42 -2.28 -9.16
C ASP A 299 -16.17 -2.62 -7.87
N VAL A 300 -15.45 -3.14 -6.87
CA VAL A 300 -16.01 -3.50 -5.56
C VAL A 300 -14.96 -3.30 -4.47
N ILE A 301 -15.40 -2.74 -3.35
CA ILE A 301 -14.54 -2.47 -2.19
C ILE A 301 -15.24 -2.85 -0.88
N CYS A 302 -14.47 -3.12 0.18
CA CYS A 302 -15.03 -3.49 1.50
C CYS A 302 -14.58 -2.55 2.64
N PRO A 303 -15.05 -1.30 2.68
CA PRO A 303 -14.78 -0.36 3.77
C PRO A 303 -15.59 -0.68 5.04
N SER A 304 -15.20 -0.04 6.15
CA SER A 304 -15.96 -0.07 7.40
C SER A 304 -17.13 0.92 7.40
N ASP A 305 -18.08 0.70 8.31
CA ASP A 305 -19.29 1.49 8.54
C ASP A 305 -19.14 3.02 8.40
N TYR A 306 -18.32 3.68 9.22
CA TYR A 306 -18.13 5.14 9.14
C TYR A 306 -17.59 5.60 7.79
N MET A 307 -16.78 4.77 7.13
CA MET A 307 -16.20 5.10 5.84
C MET A 307 -17.25 4.99 4.74
N ILE A 308 -18.14 4.00 4.82
CA ILE A 308 -19.32 3.90 3.94
C ILE A 308 -20.18 5.16 4.06
N GLN A 309 -20.50 5.57 5.29
CA GLN A 309 -21.27 6.78 5.54
C GLN A 309 -20.64 8.00 4.87
N ARG A 310 -19.33 8.21 5.10
CA ARG A 310 -18.57 9.31 4.49
C ARG A 310 -18.63 9.26 2.96
N MET A 311 -18.52 8.07 2.37
CA MET A 311 -18.54 7.90 0.92
C MET A 311 -19.93 8.16 0.32
N ILE A 312 -21.02 7.80 1.04
CA ILE A 312 -22.39 8.16 0.66
C ILE A 312 -22.57 9.68 0.70
N GLU A 313 -22.14 10.35 1.79
CA GLU A 313 -22.25 11.81 1.96
C GLU A 313 -21.50 12.59 0.86
N ASN A 314 -20.43 12.02 0.32
CA ASN A 314 -19.61 12.61 -0.75
C ASN A 314 -19.99 12.11 -2.16
N ASP A 315 -21.12 11.40 -2.32
CA ASP A 315 -21.63 10.90 -3.60
C ASP A 315 -20.62 10.01 -4.36
N LEU A 316 -19.89 9.16 -3.63
CA LEU A 316 -18.81 8.31 -4.15
C LEU A 316 -19.23 6.87 -4.45
N LEU A 317 -20.46 6.46 -4.10
CA LEU A 317 -20.96 5.09 -4.26
C LEU A 317 -22.11 5.00 -5.29
N SER A 318 -22.21 3.86 -5.95
CA SER A 318 -23.35 3.47 -6.79
C SER A 318 -24.37 2.67 -5.97
N GLU A 319 -25.67 2.92 -6.16
CA GLU A 319 -26.71 2.03 -5.60
C GLU A 319 -26.54 0.61 -6.16
N ILE A 320 -26.67 -0.41 -5.31
CA ILE A 320 -26.55 -1.82 -5.69
C ILE A 320 -27.89 -2.32 -6.25
N ASN A 321 -27.86 -3.04 -7.37
CA ASN A 321 -29.05 -3.75 -7.84
C ASN A 321 -29.19 -5.09 -7.11
N PHE A 322 -30.01 -5.12 -6.05
CA PHE A 322 -30.22 -6.32 -5.25
C PHE A 322 -30.92 -7.47 -5.99
N ASP A 323 -31.56 -7.22 -7.14
CA ASP A 323 -32.09 -8.30 -7.99
C ASP A 323 -30.98 -9.21 -8.53
N ASN A 324 -29.75 -8.68 -8.66
CA ASN A 324 -28.56 -9.42 -9.06
C ASN A 324 -27.90 -10.17 -7.89
N ILE A 325 -28.42 -10.02 -6.66
CA ILE A 325 -27.87 -10.61 -5.43
C ILE A 325 -28.93 -11.48 -4.70
N PRO A 326 -29.48 -12.52 -5.35
CA PRO A 326 -30.50 -13.39 -4.73
C PRO A 326 -30.02 -14.12 -3.47
N ASN A 327 -28.71 -14.29 -3.28
CA ASN A 327 -28.14 -14.91 -2.08
C ASN A 327 -28.14 -13.99 -0.86
N LEU A 328 -28.46 -12.69 -1.01
CA LEU A 328 -28.60 -11.75 0.11
C LEU A 328 -29.60 -12.24 1.16
N LYS A 329 -30.58 -13.07 0.77
CA LYS A 329 -31.54 -13.71 1.68
C LYS A 329 -30.90 -14.53 2.81
N ASN A 330 -29.62 -14.92 2.66
CA ASN A 330 -28.88 -15.67 3.67
C ASN A 330 -28.26 -14.76 4.74
N ILE A 331 -28.20 -13.45 4.50
CA ILE A 331 -27.74 -12.46 5.46
C ILE A 331 -28.83 -12.20 6.50
N GLY A 332 -28.46 -12.28 7.78
CA GLY A 332 -29.38 -12.07 8.90
C GLY A 332 -29.99 -10.66 8.88
N LYS A 333 -31.28 -10.55 9.22
CA LYS A 333 -32.02 -9.28 9.16
C LYS A 333 -31.45 -8.23 10.12
N GLN A 334 -30.93 -8.65 11.27
CA GLN A 334 -30.30 -7.76 12.25
C GLN A 334 -29.11 -7.00 11.67
N TYR A 335 -28.33 -7.63 10.78
CA TYR A 335 -27.16 -6.99 10.17
C TYR A 335 -27.57 -5.93 9.16
N LEU A 336 -28.62 -6.20 8.38
CA LEU A 336 -29.21 -5.19 7.49
C LEU A 336 -29.82 -4.02 8.28
N GLU A 337 -30.44 -4.28 9.43
CA GLU A 337 -30.95 -3.21 10.29
C GLU A 337 -29.81 -2.38 10.90
N GLN A 338 -28.71 -3.02 11.31
CA GLN A 338 -27.51 -2.34 11.76
C GLN A 338 -26.90 -1.47 10.65
N SER A 339 -26.86 -1.96 9.40
CA SER A 339 -26.35 -1.21 8.25
C SER A 339 -27.06 0.13 8.04
N ARG A 340 -28.34 0.26 8.46
CA ARG A 340 -29.08 1.53 8.36
C ARG A 340 -28.46 2.68 9.13
N GLN A 341 -27.57 2.42 10.08
CA GLN A 341 -26.87 3.47 10.82
C GLN A 341 -25.91 4.28 9.91
N PHE A 342 -25.37 3.66 8.86
CA PHE A 342 -24.46 4.30 7.90
C PHE A 342 -25.00 4.32 6.46
N ASP A 343 -25.95 3.44 6.13
CA ASP A 343 -26.67 3.36 4.85
C ASP A 343 -28.19 3.36 5.12
N PRO A 344 -28.82 4.52 5.40
CA PRO A 344 -30.17 4.59 5.95
C PRO A 344 -31.26 3.85 5.15
N GLU A 345 -31.11 3.81 3.83
CA GLU A 345 -32.03 3.15 2.92
C GLU A 345 -31.61 1.71 2.55
N ASN A 346 -30.44 1.24 3.03
CA ASN A 346 -29.78 -0.02 2.65
C ASN A 346 -29.67 -0.17 1.13
N LYS A 347 -29.11 0.85 0.47
CA LYS A 347 -29.01 0.91 -1.00
C LYS A 347 -27.61 0.65 -1.52
N TYR A 348 -26.59 0.83 -0.70
CA TYR A 348 -25.20 0.94 -1.14
C TYR A 348 -24.32 -0.19 -0.60
N SER A 349 -24.79 -0.93 0.41
CA SER A 349 -23.95 -1.86 1.17
C SER A 349 -24.54 -3.26 1.32
N VAL A 350 -23.66 -4.27 1.29
CA VAL A 350 -23.97 -5.66 1.64
C VAL A 350 -23.04 -6.14 2.77
N PRO A 351 -23.56 -6.46 3.96
CA PRO A 351 -22.77 -6.95 5.09
C PRO A 351 -21.87 -8.13 4.74
N TYR A 352 -20.61 -8.09 5.17
CA TYR A 352 -19.62 -9.14 4.91
C TYR A 352 -19.05 -9.77 6.18
N CYS A 353 -18.52 -8.95 7.07
CA CYS A 353 -17.90 -9.37 8.32
C CYS A 353 -18.34 -8.39 9.42
N TRP A 354 -18.50 -8.90 10.63
CA TRP A 354 -18.88 -8.07 11.76
C TRP A 354 -18.18 -8.56 13.03
N GLY A 355 -18.22 -7.73 14.06
CA GLY A 355 -17.72 -8.13 15.36
C GLY A 355 -17.85 -7.03 16.40
N THR A 356 -17.12 -7.23 17.49
CA THR A 356 -17.06 -6.28 18.60
C THR A 356 -15.63 -5.99 18.99
N VAL A 357 -15.40 -4.84 19.60
CA VAL A 357 -14.17 -4.58 20.37
C VAL A 357 -14.41 -5.00 21.82
N GLY A 358 -13.43 -5.60 22.46
CA GLY A 358 -13.58 -6.10 23.83
C GLY A 358 -12.27 -6.24 24.56
N ILE A 359 -12.34 -6.81 25.75
CA ILE A 359 -11.19 -7.09 26.61
C ILE A 359 -10.86 -8.57 26.47
N LEU A 360 -9.67 -8.86 25.96
CA LEU A 360 -9.04 -10.16 26.07
C LEU A 360 -8.20 -10.19 27.33
N TYR A 361 -8.41 -11.17 28.20
CA TYR A 361 -7.69 -11.29 29.46
C TYR A 361 -7.10 -12.68 29.67
N ASN A 362 -6.01 -12.76 30.43
CA ASN A 362 -5.35 -13.99 30.78
C ASN A 362 -5.82 -14.49 32.15
N LYS A 363 -6.56 -15.61 32.17
CA LYS A 363 -7.09 -16.24 33.39
C LYS A 363 -6.03 -16.67 34.39
N MET A 364 -4.75 -16.77 33.99
CA MET A 364 -3.64 -17.06 34.90
C MET A 364 -3.10 -15.83 35.62
N MET A 365 -3.44 -14.63 35.16
CA MET A 365 -2.95 -13.35 35.67
C MET A 365 -4.05 -12.48 36.28
N VAL A 366 -5.31 -12.77 35.94
CA VAL A 366 -6.50 -12.03 36.34
C VAL A 366 -7.44 -12.98 37.07
N ASP A 367 -7.56 -12.80 38.39
CA ASP A 367 -8.38 -13.65 39.27
C ASP A 367 -9.77 -13.05 39.56
N GLU A 368 -10.00 -11.80 39.14
CA GLU A 368 -11.26 -11.08 39.37
C GLU A 368 -12.16 -11.09 38.12
N PRO A 369 -13.49 -10.94 38.28
CA PRO A 369 -14.38 -10.86 37.12
C PRO A 369 -14.02 -9.68 36.21
N VAL A 370 -13.83 -9.96 34.92
CA VAL A 370 -13.59 -8.95 33.89
C VAL A 370 -14.92 -8.67 33.21
N ASP A 371 -15.61 -7.59 33.58
CA ASP A 371 -16.92 -7.21 33.01
C ASP A 371 -17.04 -5.72 32.63
N SER A 372 -15.99 -4.93 32.84
CA SER A 372 -16.00 -3.47 32.74
C SER A 372 -14.71 -2.94 32.14
N TRP A 373 -14.80 -1.86 31.35
CA TRP A 373 -13.63 -1.13 30.88
C TRP A 373 -12.75 -0.58 32.01
N SER A 374 -13.30 -0.39 33.22
CA SER A 374 -12.58 0.19 34.36
C SER A 374 -11.31 -0.57 34.74
N ILE A 375 -11.27 -1.89 34.46
CA ILE A 375 -10.12 -2.73 34.79
C ILE A 375 -8.84 -2.29 34.06
N LEU A 376 -8.98 -1.63 32.91
CA LEU A 376 -7.85 -1.08 32.14
C LEU A 376 -7.20 0.14 32.84
N TRP A 377 -7.81 0.66 33.92
CA TRP A 377 -7.27 1.72 34.76
C TRP A 377 -6.85 1.22 36.15
N ASP A 378 -6.90 -0.09 36.42
CA ASP A 378 -6.50 -0.62 37.72
C ASP A 378 -4.96 -0.69 37.83
N PRO A 379 -4.35 0.00 38.82
CA PRO A 379 -2.91 -0.05 39.05
C PRO A 379 -2.35 -1.46 39.32
N LYS A 380 -3.19 -2.43 39.69
CA LYS A 380 -2.81 -3.84 39.85
C LYS A 380 -2.22 -4.43 38.57
N TYR A 381 -2.69 -4.00 37.40
CA TYR A 381 -2.25 -4.49 36.09
C TYR A 381 -1.23 -3.58 35.40
N LYS A 382 -0.54 -2.74 36.19
CA LYS A 382 0.53 -1.89 35.67
C LYS A 382 1.56 -2.71 34.88
N ASP A 383 1.97 -2.17 33.72
CA ASP A 383 2.89 -2.76 32.75
C ASP A 383 2.39 -4.09 32.14
N ASN A 384 1.10 -4.44 32.32
CA ASN A 384 0.46 -5.66 31.83
C ASN A 384 -0.85 -5.39 31.05
N ILE A 385 -1.03 -4.14 30.58
CA ILE A 385 -2.18 -3.71 29.78
C ILE A 385 -1.72 -3.34 28.38
N LEU A 386 -2.39 -3.89 27.35
CA LEU A 386 -2.22 -3.53 25.95
C LEU A 386 -3.43 -2.75 25.44
N MET A 387 -3.18 -1.57 24.88
CA MET A 387 -4.21 -0.71 24.28
C MET A 387 -4.03 -0.63 22.76
N GLN A 388 -5.11 -0.36 22.04
CA GLN A 388 -5.07 -0.13 20.58
C GLN A 388 -4.38 1.21 20.26
N ASP A 389 -3.39 1.22 19.35
CA ASP A 389 -2.76 2.45 18.83
C ASP A 389 -3.59 3.10 17.71
N SER A 390 -4.89 3.25 17.95
CA SER A 390 -5.87 3.86 17.06
C SER A 390 -6.64 4.93 17.83
N VAL A 391 -6.80 6.10 17.21
CA VAL A 391 -7.43 7.27 17.83
C VAL A 391 -8.87 6.96 18.24
N ARG A 392 -9.65 6.37 17.33
CA ARG A 392 -11.08 6.10 17.56
C ARG A 392 -11.27 4.97 18.57
N ASP A 393 -10.44 3.94 18.56
CA ASP A 393 -10.55 2.83 19.52
C ASP A 393 -10.15 3.26 20.94
N ALA A 394 -9.03 3.97 21.10
CA ALA A 394 -8.57 4.42 22.41
C ALA A 394 -9.57 5.41 23.06
N PHE A 395 -10.06 6.38 22.29
CA PHE A 395 -11.12 7.27 22.78
C PHE A 395 -12.45 6.53 22.95
N GLY A 396 -12.82 5.63 22.04
CA GLY A 396 -14.07 4.87 22.12
C GLY A 396 -14.19 4.05 23.41
N VAL A 397 -13.14 3.31 23.76
CA VAL A 397 -13.06 2.57 25.04
C VAL A 397 -13.22 3.52 26.23
N THR A 398 -12.55 4.67 26.19
CA THR A 398 -12.57 5.63 27.30
C THR A 398 -13.90 6.37 27.42
N LEU A 399 -14.51 6.76 26.31
CA LEU A 399 -15.82 7.40 26.25
C LEU A 399 -16.90 6.44 26.76
N LYS A 400 -16.83 5.16 26.36
CA LYS A 400 -17.72 4.12 26.89
C LYS A 400 -17.55 3.92 28.38
N TYR A 401 -16.32 3.88 28.88
CA TYR A 401 -16.06 3.83 30.31
C TYR A 401 -16.68 5.02 31.06
N LEU A 402 -16.62 6.22 30.49
CA LEU A 402 -17.25 7.44 31.04
C LEU A 402 -18.77 7.48 30.88
N GLY A 403 -19.37 6.53 30.16
CA GLY A 403 -20.82 6.50 29.87
C GLY A 403 -21.26 7.41 28.72
N TYR A 404 -20.30 7.93 27.94
CA TYR A 404 -20.55 8.75 26.76
C TYR A 404 -20.68 7.90 25.48
N SER A 405 -21.16 8.53 24.40
CA SER A 405 -21.17 7.89 23.08
C SER A 405 -19.76 7.75 22.53
N LEU A 406 -19.47 6.64 21.82
CA LEU A 406 -18.20 6.49 21.08
C LEU A 406 -18.09 7.45 19.87
N ASN A 407 -19.19 8.14 19.56
CA ASN A 407 -19.31 9.13 18.49
C ASN A 407 -19.39 10.57 19.03
N SER A 408 -19.00 10.80 20.29
CA SER A 408 -19.05 12.15 20.86
C SER A 408 -18.22 13.14 20.06
N ILE A 409 -18.79 14.34 19.86
CA ILE A 409 -18.12 15.54 19.34
C ILE A 409 -18.10 16.66 20.38
N ASP A 410 -18.54 16.37 21.61
CA ASP A 410 -18.55 17.34 22.70
C ASP A 410 -17.12 17.49 23.26
N LEU A 411 -16.59 18.72 23.21
CA LEU A 411 -15.20 18.97 23.58
C LEU A 411 -14.92 18.71 25.07
N ASP A 412 -15.92 18.86 25.95
CA ASP A 412 -15.76 18.60 27.38
C ASP A 412 -15.65 17.09 27.61
N GLU A 413 -16.52 16.29 26.98
CA GLU A 413 -16.45 14.81 27.01
C GLU A 413 -15.12 14.30 26.45
N LEU A 414 -14.66 14.83 25.30
CA LEU A 414 -13.38 14.46 24.70
C LEU A 414 -12.18 14.90 25.56
N THR A 415 -12.28 16.05 26.23
CA THR A 415 -11.23 16.53 27.12
C THR A 415 -11.11 15.66 28.36
N GLU A 416 -12.23 15.23 28.92
CA GLU A 416 -12.30 14.28 30.03
C GLU A 416 -11.69 12.93 29.63
N ALA A 417 -12.10 12.36 28.50
CA ALA A 417 -11.53 11.12 27.97
C ALA A 417 -10.02 11.22 27.76
N LYS A 418 -9.54 12.32 27.16
CA LYS A 418 -8.11 12.57 26.99
C LYS A 418 -7.36 12.64 28.33
N ASN A 419 -7.93 13.29 29.35
CA ASN A 419 -7.28 13.35 30.68
C ASN A 419 -7.18 11.96 31.30
N LEU A 420 -8.23 11.14 31.16
CA LEU A 420 -8.27 9.79 31.69
C LEU A 420 -7.29 8.85 30.96
N LEU A 421 -7.12 9.01 29.65
CA LEU A 421 -6.08 8.32 28.87
C LEU A 421 -4.66 8.73 29.30
N ILE A 422 -4.42 10.01 29.61
CA ILE A 422 -3.14 10.49 30.16
C ILE A 422 -2.87 9.84 31.52
N GLU A 423 -3.89 9.71 32.37
CA GLU A 423 -3.78 9.02 33.65
C GLU A 423 -3.53 7.52 33.49
N GLN A 424 -4.12 6.89 32.47
CA GLN A 424 -3.92 5.47 32.16
C GLN A 424 -2.50 5.18 31.68
N LYS A 425 -1.92 6.09 30.90
CA LYS A 425 -0.70 5.84 30.13
C LYS A 425 0.47 5.24 30.94
N PRO A 426 0.75 5.66 32.19
CA PRO A 426 1.79 5.04 33.03
C PRO A 426 1.48 3.61 33.50
N LEU A 427 0.25 3.12 33.32
CA LEU A 427 -0.18 1.75 33.61
C LEU A 427 -0.05 0.84 32.38
N VAL A 428 -0.16 1.41 31.18
CA VAL A 428 -0.17 0.67 29.91
C VAL A 428 1.25 0.24 29.53
N GLN A 429 1.40 -1.04 29.19
CA GLN A 429 2.66 -1.61 28.71
C GLN A 429 3.04 -1.04 27.34
N ALA A 430 2.09 -1.06 26.40
CA ALA A 430 2.26 -0.55 25.06
C ALA A 430 0.91 -0.22 24.40
N TYR A 431 0.94 0.78 23.51
CA TYR A 431 -0.09 0.97 22.50
C TYR A 431 0.37 0.26 21.24
N VAL A 432 -0.44 -0.68 20.75
CA VAL A 432 -0.12 -1.57 19.64
C VAL A 432 -1.33 -1.76 18.73
N ILE A 433 -1.13 -2.23 17.50
CA ILE A 433 -2.22 -2.56 16.58
C ILE A 433 -2.33 -4.10 16.55
N ASP A 434 -1.65 -4.77 15.61
CA ASP A 434 -1.75 -6.22 15.43
C ASP A 434 -1.02 -7.05 16.50
N GLN A 435 -0.13 -6.42 17.28
CA GLN A 435 0.72 -7.12 18.23
C GLN A 435 -0.03 -7.57 19.50
N VAL A 436 -1.27 -7.11 19.74
CA VAL A 436 -2.04 -7.53 20.92
C VAL A 436 -2.17 -9.05 20.92
N ARG A 437 -2.50 -9.65 19.76
CA ARG A 437 -2.64 -11.09 19.60
C ARG A 437 -1.40 -11.84 20.07
N ASP A 438 -0.25 -11.58 19.43
CA ASP A 438 0.96 -12.36 19.65
C ASP A 438 1.47 -12.21 21.09
N LYS A 439 1.34 -11.01 21.67
CA LYS A 439 1.71 -10.74 23.07
C LYS A 439 0.82 -11.46 24.06
N MET A 440 -0.50 -11.49 23.83
CA MET A 440 -1.44 -12.19 24.69
C MET A 440 -1.25 -13.71 24.60
N ILE A 441 -1.05 -14.26 23.39
CA ILE A 441 -0.69 -15.68 23.19
C ILE A 441 0.59 -16.01 23.98
N GLY A 442 1.61 -15.15 23.89
CA GLY A 442 2.89 -15.27 24.59
C GLY A 442 2.82 -15.11 26.12
N ASN A 443 1.64 -14.79 26.68
CA ASN A 443 1.46 -14.45 28.10
C ASN A 443 2.33 -13.25 28.53
N GLU A 444 2.53 -12.25 27.66
CA GLU A 444 3.32 -11.04 27.96
C GLU A 444 2.53 -9.96 28.70
N ALA A 445 1.20 -10.04 28.67
CA ALA A 445 0.28 -9.09 29.29
C ALA A 445 -0.93 -9.82 29.89
N ALA A 446 -1.57 -9.18 30.87
CA ALA A 446 -2.75 -9.68 31.56
C ALA A 446 -4.05 -9.28 30.84
N LEU A 447 -4.06 -8.08 30.23
CA LEU A 447 -5.23 -7.46 29.60
C LEU A 447 -4.84 -6.88 28.24
N GLY A 448 -5.71 -7.04 27.26
CA GLY A 448 -5.55 -6.44 25.93
C GLY A 448 -6.88 -6.03 25.32
N VAL A 449 -6.95 -4.83 24.74
CA VAL A 449 -8.10 -4.42 23.91
C VAL A 449 -7.93 -5.01 22.52
N ILE A 450 -8.91 -5.80 22.06
CA ILE A 450 -8.81 -6.52 20.78
C ILE A 450 -10.17 -6.66 20.09
N TYR A 451 -10.15 -6.87 18.77
CA TYR A 451 -11.30 -7.26 17.98
C TYR A 451 -11.69 -8.73 18.21
N SER A 452 -12.99 -9.02 18.17
CA SER A 452 -13.53 -10.36 18.47
C SER A 452 -13.02 -11.47 17.54
N GLY A 453 -12.76 -11.18 16.26
CA GLY A 453 -12.21 -12.17 15.32
C GLY A 453 -10.83 -12.66 15.74
N GLU A 454 -9.93 -11.73 16.08
CA GLU A 454 -8.59 -12.08 16.60
C GLU A 454 -8.68 -12.85 17.93
N ALA A 455 -9.69 -12.58 18.76
CA ALA A 455 -9.85 -13.27 20.04
C ALA A 455 -10.16 -14.77 19.87
N ILE A 456 -10.91 -15.17 18.83
CA ILE A 456 -11.21 -16.57 18.53
C ILE A 456 -9.92 -17.33 18.21
N TYR A 457 -9.13 -16.79 17.28
CA TYR A 457 -7.83 -17.36 16.93
C TYR A 457 -6.90 -17.42 18.15
N THR A 458 -6.84 -16.34 18.91
CA THR A 458 -5.99 -16.22 20.10
C THR A 458 -6.34 -17.25 21.18
N GLN A 459 -7.63 -17.51 21.41
CA GLN A 459 -8.09 -18.51 22.37
C GLN A 459 -7.78 -19.95 21.92
N LYS A 460 -7.82 -20.20 20.61
CA LYS A 460 -7.42 -21.50 20.03
C LYS A 460 -5.95 -21.79 20.26
N GLU A 461 -5.08 -20.79 20.13
CA GLU A 461 -3.64 -20.91 20.39
C GLU A 461 -3.30 -20.94 21.89
N ASN A 462 -4.04 -20.20 22.72
CA ASN A 462 -3.86 -20.18 24.17
C ASN A 462 -5.21 -20.25 24.93
N PRO A 463 -5.61 -21.45 25.42
CA PRO A 463 -6.89 -21.67 26.11
C PRO A 463 -7.07 -20.93 27.45
N ASN A 464 -6.00 -20.31 27.97
CA ASN A 464 -6.06 -19.48 29.18
C ASN A 464 -6.59 -18.08 28.90
N LEU A 465 -6.77 -17.72 27.63
CA LEU A 465 -7.29 -16.41 27.25
C LEU A 465 -8.81 -16.47 27.12
N GLU A 466 -9.45 -15.39 27.54
CA GLU A 466 -10.90 -15.23 27.50
C GLU A 466 -11.25 -13.80 27.08
N TYR A 467 -12.32 -13.68 26.30
CA TYR A 467 -12.76 -12.41 25.72
C TYR A 467 -14.09 -12.00 26.32
N VAL A 468 -14.22 -10.72 26.67
CA VAL A 468 -15.45 -10.15 27.22
C VAL A 468 -15.79 -8.84 26.53
N ILE A 469 -17.07 -8.68 26.21
CA ILE A 469 -17.68 -7.39 25.86
C ILE A 469 -18.07 -6.69 27.17
N PRO A 470 -17.56 -5.50 27.46
CA PRO A 470 -17.85 -4.82 28.73
C PRO A 470 -19.30 -4.32 28.83
N LYS A 471 -19.81 -4.27 30.07
CA LYS A 471 -21.21 -3.93 30.38
C LYS A 471 -21.60 -2.48 30.07
N GLU A 472 -20.64 -1.57 29.99
CA GLU A 472 -20.89 -0.17 29.59
C GLU A 472 -21.27 -0.05 28.10
N GLY A 473 -21.08 -1.13 27.33
CA GLY A 473 -21.19 -1.14 25.88
C GLY A 473 -19.81 -1.04 25.22
N SER A 474 -19.80 -1.23 23.90
CA SER A 474 -18.58 -1.26 23.09
C SER A 474 -18.89 -0.85 21.66
N ASN A 475 -17.84 -0.78 20.84
CA ASN A 475 -17.99 -0.73 19.40
C ASN A 475 -18.50 -2.09 18.87
N ILE A 476 -19.57 -2.02 18.09
CA ILE A 476 -20.02 -3.08 17.18
C ILE A 476 -19.79 -2.57 15.77
N TRP A 477 -18.97 -3.27 15.01
CA TRP A 477 -18.56 -2.84 13.67
C TRP A 477 -19.09 -3.82 12.63
N ILE A 478 -19.25 -3.32 11.41
CA ILE A 478 -19.63 -4.14 10.27
C ILE A 478 -18.94 -3.62 9.02
N ASP A 479 -18.13 -4.47 8.43
CA ASP A 479 -17.55 -4.21 7.12
C ASP A 479 -18.49 -4.74 6.05
N SER A 480 -18.68 -3.94 5.00
CA SER A 480 -19.66 -4.25 3.97
C SER A 480 -19.08 -4.00 2.58
N TRP A 481 -19.48 -4.86 1.64
CA TRP A 481 -19.17 -4.68 0.23
C TRP A 481 -19.99 -3.53 -0.34
N VAL A 482 -19.32 -2.60 -1.01
CA VAL A 482 -19.93 -1.45 -1.72
C VAL A 482 -19.32 -1.31 -3.12
N ILE A 483 -20.05 -0.64 -4.00
CA ILE A 483 -19.64 -0.42 -5.40
C ILE A 483 -19.32 1.08 -5.59
N PRO A 484 -18.07 1.46 -5.89
CA PRO A 484 -17.72 2.84 -6.21
C PRO A 484 -18.49 3.39 -7.41
N LYS A 485 -18.72 4.70 -7.44
CA LYS A 485 -19.47 5.37 -8.51
C LYS A 485 -18.77 5.31 -9.87
N ASN A 486 -17.45 5.21 -9.87
CA ASN A 486 -16.61 5.09 -11.06
C ASN A 486 -16.29 3.63 -11.44
N ALA A 487 -16.95 2.63 -10.84
CA ALA A 487 -16.81 1.22 -11.21
C ALA A 487 -17.08 1.01 -12.72
N GLU A 488 -16.18 0.29 -13.40
CA GLU A 488 -16.29 0.00 -14.83
C GLU A 488 -17.12 -1.27 -15.09
N HIS A 489 -17.11 -2.21 -14.14
CA HIS A 489 -17.74 -3.53 -14.25
C HIS A 489 -18.75 -3.77 -13.12
N LYS A 490 -19.72 -2.85 -12.96
CA LYS A 490 -20.74 -2.93 -11.89
C LYS A 490 -21.48 -4.27 -11.81
N GLU A 491 -21.90 -4.84 -12.95
CA GLU A 491 -22.60 -6.13 -12.94
C GLU A 491 -21.70 -7.28 -12.46
N ASN A 492 -20.40 -7.22 -12.74
CA ASN A 492 -19.43 -8.21 -12.23
C ASN A 492 -19.24 -8.06 -10.72
N ALA A 493 -19.23 -6.82 -10.21
CA ALA A 493 -19.20 -6.57 -8.77
C ALA A 493 -20.44 -7.15 -8.08
N GLU A 494 -21.63 -6.98 -8.66
CA GLU A 494 -22.87 -7.57 -8.11
C GLU A 494 -22.84 -9.11 -8.15
N LYS A 495 -22.34 -9.73 -9.23
CA LYS A 495 -22.11 -11.18 -9.31
C LYS A 495 -21.16 -11.66 -8.20
N PHE A 496 -20.08 -10.92 -7.95
CA PHE A 496 -19.10 -11.23 -6.91
C PHE A 496 -19.70 -11.14 -5.50
N ILE A 497 -20.42 -10.06 -5.20
CA ILE A 497 -21.12 -9.92 -3.91
C ILE A 497 -22.15 -11.05 -3.72
N ASN A 498 -22.89 -11.40 -4.78
CA ASN A 498 -23.82 -12.53 -4.73
C ASN A 498 -23.13 -13.88 -4.49
N PHE A 499 -21.97 -14.10 -5.08
CA PHE A 499 -21.15 -15.28 -4.86
C PHE A 499 -20.67 -15.37 -3.40
N LEU A 500 -20.20 -14.26 -2.82
CA LEU A 500 -19.79 -14.21 -1.42
C LEU A 500 -20.95 -14.42 -0.43
N CYS A 501 -22.19 -14.12 -0.83
CA CYS A 501 -23.38 -14.40 -0.02
C CYS A 501 -23.82 -15.88 -0.06
N ARG A 502 -23.15 -16.75 -0.84
CA ARG A 502 -23.44 -18.19 -0.87
C ARG A 502 -22.98 -18.85 0.45
N PRO A 503 -23.78 -19.72 1.09
CA PRO A 503 -23.47 -20.20 2.45
C PRO A 503 -22.15 -20.98 2.59
N ASP A 504 -21.81 -21.78 1.58
CA ASP A 504 -20.53 -22.51 1.50
C ASP A 504 -19.34 -21.55 1.37
N ILE A 505 -19.45 -20.52 0.53
CA ILE A 505 -18.39 -19.51 0.34
C ILE A 505 -18.22 -18.65 1.58
N ALA A 506 -19.32 -18.20 2.19
CA ALA A 506 -19.27 -17.46 3.44
C ALA A 506 -18.69 -18.30 4.59
N LEU A 507 -18.93 -19.62 4.62
CA LEU A 507 -18.30 -20.53 5.58
C LEU A 507 -16.79 -20.63 5.34
N MET A 508 -16.34 -20.83 4.09
CA MET A 508 -14.90 -20.88 3.76
C MET A 508 -14.18 -19.60 4.23
N ASN A 509 -14.76 -18.43 3.93
CA ASN A 509 -14.22 -17.16 4.41
C ASN A 509 -14.23 -17.06 5.94
N PHE A 510 -15.31 -17.49 6.61
CA PHE A 510 -15.35 -17.51 8.08
C PHE A 510 -14.23 -18.39 8.67
N GLU A 511 -14.00 -19.58 8.12
CA GLU A 511 -12.98 -20.52 8.61
C GLU A 511 -11.55 -20.01 8.38
N TYR A 512 -11.31 -19.32 7.25
CA TYR A 512 -10.03 -18.72 6.93
C TYR A 512 -9.73 -17.48 7.78
N ILE A 513 -10.68 -16.53 7.82
CA ILE A 513 -10.44 -15.20 8.39
C ILE A 513 -10.74 -15.17 9.90
N THR A 514 -11.62 -16.06 10.39
CA THR A 514 -12.08 -16.16 11.80
C THR A 514 -12.92 -14.98 12.31
N TYR A 515 -13.22 -13.97 11.50
CA TYR A 515 -14.21 -12.95 11.82
C TYR A 515 -15.64 -13.45 11.62
N SER A 516 -16.57 -12.95 12.42
CA SER A 516 -17.95 -13.40 12.44
C SER A 516 -18.67 -13.11 11.12
N THR A 517 -19.32 -14.14 10.58
CA THR A 517 -20.13 -14.00 9.37
C THR A 517 -21.54 -13.46 9.71
N PRO A 518 -22.09 -12.52 8.92
CA PRO A 518 -23.49 -12.11 8.99
C PRO A 518 -24.41 -13.08 8.22
N ASN A 519 -23.86 -14.13 7.58
CA ASN A 519 -24.59 -15.14 6.84
C ASN A 519 -25.09 -16.24 7.80
N GLU A 520 -26.38 -16.22 8.12
CA GLU A 520 -26.99 -17.16 9.07
C GLU A 520 -26.96 -18.60 8.55
N ALA A 521 -27.17 -18.78 7.24
CA ALA A 521 -27.10 -20.10 6.61
C ALA A 521 -25.66 -20.67 6.67
N ALA A 522 -24.64 -19.84 6.51
CA ALA A 522 -23.24 -20.27 6.68
C ALA A 522 -22.95 -20.65 8.14
N ARG A 523 -23.47 -19.88 9.11
CA ARG A 523 -23.34 -20.21 10.54
C ARG A 523 -23.90 -21.59 10.86
N GLU A 524 -25.05 -21.96 10.29
CA GLU A 524 -25.65 -23.29 10.49
C GLU A 524 -24.77 -24.43 9.96
N LEU A 525 -23.90 -24.16 8.98
CA LEU A 525 -23.00 -25.14 8.39
C LEU A 525 -21.70 -25.36 9.20
N ILE A 526 -21.34 -24.49 10.14
CA ILE A 526 -20.10 -24.59 10.96
C ILE A 526 -20.11 -25.89 11.76
N GLU A 527 -19.34 -26.92 11.40
CA GLU A 527 -19.41 -28.25 12.05
C GLU A 527 -19.05 -28.23 13.53
N ASP A 528 -18.10 -27.38 13.94
CA ASP A 528 -17.69 -27.24 15.34
C ASP A 528 -18.74 -26.47 16.16
N GLU A 529 -19.49 -27.19 17.00
CA GLU A 529 -20.51 -26.61 17.87
C GLU A 529 -19.96 -25.55 18.84
N SER A 530 -18.69 -25.65 19.23
CA SER A 530 -18.06 -24.68 20.14
C SER A 530 -17.86 -23.32 19.47
N ILE A 531 -17.58 -23.33 18.17
CA ILE A 531 -17.45 -22.11 17.35
C ILE A 531 -18.83 -21.61 16.92
N ARG A 532 -19.71 -22.50 16.47
CA ARG A 532 -21.10 -22.16 16.04
C ARG A 532 -21.89 -21.43 17.13
N ASN A 533 -21.68 -21.82 18.38
CA ASN A 533 -22.34 -21.26 19.57
C ASN A 533 -21.39 -20.42 20.43
N SER A 534 -20.22 -20.02 19.90
CA SER A 534 -19.27 -19.18 20.62
C SER A 534 -19.90 -17.84 20.97
N GLU A 535 -19.85 -17.45 22.25
CA GLU A 535 -20.27 -16.12 22.68
C GLU A 535 -19.26 -15.03 22.26
N ILE A 536 -18.09 -15.40 21.72
CA ILE A 536 -17.12 -14.47 21.10
C ILE A 536 -17.48 -14.22 19.64
N ALA A 537 -17.73 -15.28 18.87
CA ALA A 537 -18.04 -15.19 17.45
C ALA A 537 -19.47 -14.70 17.21
N PHE A 538 -20.43 -15.20 17.99
CA PHE A 538 -21.83 -14.89 17.82
C PHE A 538 -22.47 -14.51 19.16
N PRO A 539 -22.01 -13.42 19.79
CA PRO A 539 -22.57 -12.94 21.05
C PRO A 539 -24.06 -12.67 20.93
N ASP A 540 -24.80 -12.93 22.01
CA ASP A 540 -26.16 -12.44 22.16
C ASP A 540 -26.13 -10.94 22.47
N LEU A 541 -26.18 -10.15 21.41
CA LEU A 541 -26.10 -8.69 21.47
C LEU A 541 -27.24 -8.06 22.27
N SER A 542 -28.36 -8.77 22.46
CA SER A 542 -29.50 -8.26 23.26
C SER A 542 -29.19 -8.13 24.75
N LYS A 543 -28.10 -8.73 25.22
CA LYS A 543 -27.62 -8.63 26.60
C LYS A 543 -26.84 -7.34 26.89
N TYR A 544 -26.47 -6.58 25.86
CA TYR A 544 -25.62 -5.41 25.99
C TYR A 544 -26.41 -4.15 25.65
N ASP A 545 -26.42 -3.21 26.59
CA ASP A 545 -26.89 -1.86 26.33
C ASP A 545 -25.76 -1.02 25.70
N ASN A 546 -26.11 0.01 24.93
CA ASN A 546 -25.16 1.00 24.40
C ASN A 546 -24.05 0.44 23.49
N LEU A 547 -24.28 -0.65 22.74
CA LEU A 547 -23.42 -0.96 21.60
C LEU A 547 -23.63 0.08 20.49
N GLU A 548 -22.55 0.59 19.93
CA GLU A 548 -22.62 1.62 18.88
C GLU A 548 -21.66 1.29 17.72
N THR A 549 -22.07 1.69 16.52
CA THR A 549 -21.22 1.66 15.33
C THR A 549 -20.45 2.97 15.23
N PHE A 550 -19.21 2.96 14.73
CA PHE A 550 -18.51 4.21 14.48
C PHE A 550 -19.26 5.01 13.40
N GLN A 551 -19.40 6.31 13.63
CA GLN A 551 -19.95 7.26 12.68
C GLN A 551 -18.85 8.17 12.14
N TYR A 552 -19.07 8.67 10.93
CA TYR A 552 -18.25 9.74 10.39
C TYR A 552 -18.58 11.05 11.12
N LEU A 553 -17.60 11.59 11.84
CA LEU A 553 -17.78 12.76 12.70
C LEU A 553 -17.48 14.09 12.00
N GLY A 554 -16.99 14.04 10.75
CA GLY A 554 -16.54 15.20 10.00
C GLY A 554 -15.08 15.59 10.26
N THR A 555 -14.48 16.27 9.30
CA THR A 555 -13.05 16.63 9.29
C THR A 555 -12.61 17.45 10.51
N GLU A 556 -13.48 18.34 11.01
CA GLU A 556 -13.17 19.16 12.19
C GLU A 556 -13.06 18.31 13.46
N ALA A 557 -13.99 17.38 13.65
CA ALA A 557 -13.94 16.44 14.77
C ALA A 557 -12.71 15.52 14.66
N ASP A 558 -12.44 14.94 13.49
CA ASP A 558 -11.26 14.11 13.27
C ASP A 558 -9.95 14.84 13.64
N GLN A 559 -9.84 16.13 13.28
CA GLN A 559 -8.69 16.95 13.66
C GLN A 559 -8.60 17.15 15.18
N VAL A 560 -9.72 17.42 15.85
CA VAL A 560 -9.77 17.56 17.32
C VAL A 560 -9.34 16.26 18.00
N TYR A 561 -9.88 15.11 17.57
CA TYR A 561 -9.48 13.80 18.07
C TYR A 561 -7.98 13.56 17.88
N GLY A 562 -7.43 13.83 16.69
CA GLY A 562 -6.00 13.70 16.40
C GLY A 562 -5.12 14.60 17.28
N ASP A 563 -5.51 15.87 17.47
CA ASP A 563 -4.78 16.81 18.32
C ASP A 563 -4.80 16.39 19.79
N LEU A 564 -5.92 15.88 20.29
CA LEU A 564 -6.04 15.36 21.65
C LEU A 564 -5.22 14.07 21.82
N TRP A 565 -5.26 13.17 20.85
CA TRP A 565 -4.45 11.95 20.87
C TRP A 565 -2.95 12.24 20.88
N ASN A 566 -2.49 13.21 20.09
CA ASN A 566 -1.09 13.64 20.11
C ASN A 566 -0.66 14.16 21.50
N LYS A 567 -1.56 14.82 22.23
CA LYS A 567 -1.31 15.22 23.62
C LYS A 567 -1.20 14.01 24.56
N VAL A 568 -2.04 12.99 24.38
CA VAL A 568 -1.91 11.72 25.14
C VAL A 568 -0.57 11.06 24.84
N LYS A 569 -0.20 10.92 23.56
CA LYS A 569 1.06 10.27 23.17
C LYS A 569 2.30 11.03 23.62
N SER A 570 2.23 12.36 23.76
CA SER A 570 3.34 13.20 24.21
C SER A 570 3.43 13.46 25.73
N SER A 571 2.41 13.07 26.51
CA SER A 571 2.35 13.31 27.96
C SER A 571 3.31 12.48 28.80
#